data_AF-A0A351UUI5-F1
#
_entry.id   AF-A0A351UUI5-F1
#
_cell.length_a   1.000
_cell.length_b   1.000
_cell.length_c   1.000
_cell.angle_alpha   90.00
_cell.angle_beta   90.00
_cell.angle_gamma   90.00
#
_symmetry.space_group_name_H-M   'P 1'
#
loop_
_entity.id
_entity.type
_entity.pdbx_description
1 polymer ?
#
loop_
_entity_poly.entity_id
_entity_poly.type
_entity_poly.pdbx_seq_one_letter_code
_entity_poly.pdbx_strand_id
1 'polypeptide(L)'
;MGSMVDMVSQYEVDEIYSQINYNNRPVRVSPLRYASLIKWFTNWKTGIPAYIKIDMADQTTELVKLSEGIKYTTSEHLNRNIYRHLRFRYPTYIFDQLSFEIDEEGVPYWVCPVKKFNIGLFGGATVGRVVLCNAVTGETTDYAIEEVPQWIDRAYSADLLVELYDYYGALKHGFLNSVLGQKDCLETTNGYNYLAIDDDVWVYTGVTSVSGDQSNVGFVLMNQRTMETKFYPIEGATEESAMSSAEGQVQNLKYKATFPLLLNISGEPTYFIALKDDAGLVKKYAMVNVQKYQLVAIGDTVSTCESQYNDLLLTNGVKEAEKDTREVQEITGRITRIAESVLEGNSHYYIMVEGSEEIFDVKVGDLIDIIRYDVGDEVTLEYKAGENVNLVVGLK
;
A
#
# COMPACT_ATOMS: atom_id res chain seq x y z
N MET A 1 -8.46 7.75 22.36
CA MET A 1 -8.43 9.16 22.82
C MET A 1 -8.71 9.36 24.32
N GLY A 2 -9.35 8.43 25.05
CA GLY A 2 -9.68 8.64 26.48
C GLY A 2 -8.50 8.64 27.47
N SER A 3 -7.33 8.09 27.11
CA SER A 3 -6.13 8.04 27.98
C SER A 3 -5.22 9.25 27.87
N MET A 4 -5.49 10.17 26.93
CA MET A 4 -4.66 11.34 26.66
C MET A 4 -4.99 12.56 27.52
N VAL A 5 -6.15 12.61 28.20
CA VAL A 5 -6.70 13.83 28.81
C VAL A 5 -5.72 14.53 29.77
N ASP A 6 -4.94 13.78 30.53
CA ASP A 6 -3.94 14.34 31.46
C ASP A 6 -2.64 14.78 30.77
N MET A 7 -2.38 14.30 29.55
CA MET A 7 -1.13 14.50 28.81
C MET A 7 -1.25 15.54 27.68
N VAL A 8 -2.46 15.83 27.18
CA VAL A 8 -2.70 16.77 26.05
C VAL A 8 -2.15 18.18 26.31
N SER A 9 -2.13 18.62 27.57
CA SER A 9 -1.63 19.97 27.91
C SER A 9 -0.11 20.06 28.06
N GLN A 10 0.58 18.92 28.11
CA GLN A 10 2.01 18.83 28.44
C GLN A 10 2.84 18.39 27.23
N TYR A 11 2.28 17.50 26.41
CA TYR A 11 2.96 16.84 25.30
C TYR A 11 2.12 16.89 24.04
N GLU A 12 2.80 16.97 22.90
CA GLU A 12 2.24 16.91 21.55
C GLU A 12 2.85 15.72 20.82
N VAL A 13 2.19 15.22 19.77
CA VAL A 13 2.77 14.18 18.92
C VAL A 13 3.88 14.81 18.07
N ASP A 14 5.01 14.13 17.95
CA ASP A 14 6.07 14.56 17.03
C ASP A 14 5.61 14.33 15.58
N GLU A 15 6.21 15.07 14.65
CA GLU A 15 5.97 14.87 13.21
C GLU A 15 6.72 13.64 12.69
N ILE A 16 7.67 13.11 13.46
CA ILE A 16 8.38 11.87 13.16
C ILE A 16 7.44 10.68 13.34
N TYR A 17 7.15 10.00 12.23
CA TYR A 17 6.51 8.69 12.20
C TYR A 17 7.43 7.70 11.50
N SER A 18 7.85 6.67 12.23
CA SER A 18 8.58 5.54 11.65
C SER A 18 7.61 4.39 11.47
N GLN A 19 7.55 3.84 10.25
CA GLN A 19 6.91 2.56 10.01
C GLN A 19 7.95 1.48 10.31
N ILE A 20 7.57 0.53 11.15
CA ILE A 20 8.41 -0.58 11.61
C ILE A 20 7.59 -1.86 11.59
N ASN A 21 8.25 -3.00 11.65
CA ASN A 21 7.64 -4.26 11.99
C ASN A 21 7.83 -4.57 13.47
N TYR A 22 6.72 -4.76 14.19
CA TYR A 22 6.75 -5.09 15.60
C TYR A 22 5.92 -6.35 15.83
N ASN A 23 6.58 -7.45 16.19
CA ASN A 23 5.95 -8.76 16.41
C ASN A 23 5.13 -9.25 15.20
N ASN A 24 5.72 -9.21 14.00
CA ASN A 24 5.07 -9.58 12.73
C ASN A 24 3.83 -8.73 12.38
N ARG A 25 3.78 -7.49 12.86
CA ARG A 25 2.73 -6.54 12.51
C ARG A 25 3.33 -5.21 12.07
N PRO A 26 2.88 -4.66 10.93
CA PRO A 26 3.27 -3.32 10.53
C PRO A 26 2.66 -2.31 11.51
N VAL A 27 3.52 -1.60 12.24
CA VAL A 27 3.10 -0.54 13.15
C VAL A 27 3.81 0.76 12.81
N ARG A 28 3.16 1.89 13.08
CA ARG A 28 3.80 3.20 13.10
C ARG A 28 4.03 3.64 14.52
N VAL A 29 5.26 4.02 14.82
CA VAL A 29 5.64 4.59 16.10
C VAL A 29 6.00 6.05 15.95
N SER A 30 5.58 6.84 16.92
CA SER A 30 5.90 8.26 16.98
C SER A 30 6.21 8.66 18.42
N PRO A 31 7.35 9.33 18.68
CA PRO A 31 7.60 9.88 19.99
C PRO A 31 6.64 11.05 20.25
N LEU A 32 6.39 11.33 21.54
CA LEU A 32 5.81 12.63 21.88
C LEU A 32 6.94 13.67 21.99
N ARG A 33 6.56 14.94 21.92
CA ARG A 33 7.41 16.10 22.19
C ARG A 33 6.78 17.01 23.24
N TYR A 34 7.60 17.81 23.92
CA TYR A 34 7.08 18.82 24.84
C TYR A 34 6.29 19.89 24.07
N ALA A 35 5.12 20.28 24.58
CA ALA A 35 4.26 21.27 23.92
C ALA A 35 4.86 22.70 23.92
N SER A 36 5.74 23.01 24.87
CA SER A 36 6.51 24.26 24.88
C SER A 36 7.75 24.17 25.78
N LEU A 37 8.63 25.16 25.69
CA LEU A 37 9.83 25.27 26.54
C LEU A 37 9.49 25.27 28.04
N ILE A 38 8.36 25.88 28.44
CA ILE A 38 7.91 25.87 29.84
C ILE A 38 7.55 24.44 30.26
N LYS A 39 6.86 23.70 29.39
CA LYS A 39 6.49 22.29 29.65
C LYS A 39 7.71 21.38 29.69
N TRP A 40 8.71 21.64 28.86
CA TRP A 40 10.02 21.00 29.01
C TRP A 40 10.62 21.30 30.39
N PHE A 41 10.70 22.57 30.81
CA PHE A 41 11.31 22.92 32.10
C PHE A 41 10.59 22.34 33.32
N THR A 42 9.28 22.09 33.24
CA THR A 42 8.54 21.41 34.33
C THR A 42 8.70 19.89 34.31
N ASN A 43 8.98 19.29 33.15
CA ASN A 43 8.97 17.83 32.97
C ASN A 43 10.35 17.22 32.65
N TRP A 44 11.41 18.00 32.43
CA TRP A 44 12.73 17.49 32.00
C TRP A 44 13.34 16.45 32.95
N LYS A 45 12.98 16.47 34.24
CA LYS A 45 13.47 15.47 35.21
C LYS A 45 12.84 14.10 34.98
N THR A 46 11.54 14.06 34.69
CA THR A 46 10.77 12.83 34.45
C THR A 46 10.91 12.34 33.02
N GLY A 47 11.11 13.26 32.07
CA GLY A 47 11.08 12.96 30.65
C GLY A 47 9.65 12.80 30.13
N ILE A 48 9.55 12.35 28.89
CA ILE A 48 8.29 12.11 28.18
C ILE A 48 7.80 10.69 28.50
N PRO A 49 6.65 10.51 29.17
CA PRO A 49 6.32 9.23 29.81
C PRO A 49 5.65 8.21 28.87
N ALA A 50 5.49 8.52 27.59
CA ALA A 50 4.82 7.65 26.64
C ALA A 50 5.24 7.95 25.19
N TYR A 51 4.94 7.02 24.30
CA TYR A 51 4.98 7.20 22.84
C TYR A 51 3.67 6.69 22.22
N ILE A 52 3.43 7.04 20.97
CA ILE A 52 2.26 6.57 20.20
C ILE A 52 2.67 5.38 19.35
N LYS A 53 1.84 4.35 19.36
CA LYS A 53 1.91 3.18 18.49
C LYS A 53 0.59 3.05 17.75
N ILE A 54 0.65 2.92 16.42
CA ILE A 54 -0.52 2.78 15.56
C ILE A 54 -0.38 1.46 14.81
N ASP A 55 -1.32 0.54 14.97
CA ASP A 55 -1.36 -0.68 14.16
C ASP A 55 -1.92 -0.32 12.78
N MET A 56 -1.20 -0.66 11.71
CA MET A 56 -1.55 -0.27 10.35
C MET A 56 -2.68 -1.13 9.75
N ALA A 57 -2.95 -2.31 10.32
CA ALA A 57 -3.98 -3.22 9.83
C ALA A 57 -5.38 -2.80 10.31
N ASP A 58 -5.53 -2.48 11.60
CA ASP A 58 -6.81 -2.11 12.20
C ASP A 58 -6.94 -0.61 12.52
N GLN A 59 -5.88 0.17 12.28
CA GLN A 59 -5.79 1.62 12.56
C GLN A 59 -5.99 1.97 14.04
N THR A 60 -5.83 1.00 14.95
CA THR A 60 -5.91 1.26 16.38
C THR A 60 -4.70 2.07 16.84
N THR A 61 -4.98 3.17 17.55
CA THR A 61 -3.96 4.05 18.11
C THR A 61 -3.85 3.82 19.61
N GLU A 62 -2.68 3.37 20.05
CA GLU A 62 -2.33 3.13 21.45
C GLU A 62 -1.32 4.18 21.94
N LEU A 63 -1.54 4.67 23.17
CA LEU A 63 -0.56 5.47 23.90
C LEU A 63 0.18 4.53 24.87
N VAL A 64 1.39 4.13 24.50
CA VAL A 64 2.19 3.18 25.27
C VAL A 64 2.91 3.94 26.38
N LYS A 65 2.53 3.68 27.64
CA LYS A 65 3.15 4.30 28.81
C LYS A 65 4.42 3.57 29.21
N LEU A 66 5.45 4.32 29.52
CA LEU A 66 6.74 3.82 29.96
C LEU A 66 6.85 3.89 31.49
N SER A 67 7.60 2.95 32.07
CA SER A 67 7.98 3.01 33.48
C SER A 67 8.92 4.18 33.77
N GLU A 68 9.82 4.48 32.82
CA GLU A 68 10.71 5.63 32.83
C GLU A 68 10.52 6.46 31.55
N GLY A 69 10.45 7.78 31.70
CA GLY A 69 10.21 8.67 30.55
C GLY A 69 11.41 8.80 29.61
N ILE A 70 11.13 8.98 28.32
CA ILE A 70 12.09 9.33 27.27
C ILE A 70 12.76 10.65 27.62
N LYS A 71 14.09 10.64 27.75
CA LYS A 71 14.91 11.81 28.12
C LYS A 71 15.81 12.28 27.00
N TYR A 72 15.97 11.48 25.94
CA TYR A 72 16.75 11.84 24.76
C TYR A 72 15.80 11.87 23.59
N THR A 73 15.55 13.06 23.06
CA THR A 73 14.58 13.30 22.00
C THR A 73 14.98 14.54 21.20
N THR A 74 14.35 14.74 20.06
CA THR A 74 14.45 15.92 19.20
C THR A 74 14.00 17.20 19.89
N SER A 75 13.02 17.08 20.80
CA SER A 75 12.42 18.21 21.54
C SER A 75 13.10 18.54 22.88
N GLU A 76 14.15 17.79 23.25
CA GLU A 76 14.95 18.09 24.43
C GLU A 76 15.94 19.23 24.14
N HIS A 77 16.41 19.85 25.21
CA HIS A 77 17.39 20.93 25.13
C HIS A 77 18.74 20.50 25.72
N LEU A 78 19.78 21.26 25.37
CA LEU A 78 21.15 21.04 25.86
C LEU A 78 21.64 19.60 25.54
N ASN A 79 22.31 18.94 26.47
CA ASN A 79 22.99 17.66 26.23
C ASN A 79 22.03 16.48 26.06
N ARG A 80 20.73 16.64 26.34
CA ARG A 80 19.70 15.63 26.14
C ARG A 80 19.00 15.74 24.78
N ASN A 81 19.24 16.84 24.06
CA ASN A 81 18.86 16.91 22.66
C ASN A 81 19.60 15.80 21.90
N ILE A 82 18.88 14.90 21.23
CA ILE A 82 19.45 13.69 20.63
C ILE A 82 20.59 14.01 19.66
N TYR A 83 20.43 15.04 18.82
CA TYR A 83 21.46 15.46 17.87
C TYR A 83 22.74 15.93 18.57
N ARG A 84 22.60 16.70 19.65
CA ARG A 84 23.74 17.20 20.43
C ARG A 84 24.43 16.08 21.22
N HIS A 85 23.64 15.18 21.81
CA HIS A 85 24.13 14.00 22.53
C HIS A 85 25.02 13.13 21.63
N LEU A 86 24.51 12.78 20.44
CA LEU A 86 25.26 12.02 19.43
C LEU A 86 26.48 12.77 18.95
N ARG A 87 26.36 14.07 18.66
CA ARG A 87 27.48 14.90 18.18
C ARG A 87 28.64 14.96 19.15
N PHE A 88 28.39 14.98 20.45
CA PHE A 88 29.46 15.01 21.46
C PHE A 88 30.09 13.65 21.70
N ARG A 89 29.30 12.57 21.61
CA ARG A 89 29.83 11.21 21.77
C ARG A 89 30.58 10.73 20.53
N TYR A 90 30.15 11.13 19.35
CA TYR A 90 30.71 10.73 18.05
C TYR A 90 31.06 11.96 17.20
N PRO A 91 32.12 12.72 17.57
CA PRO A 91 32.42 14.02 16.97
C PRO A 91 32.87 13.96 15.51
N THR A 92 33.29 12.78 15.02
CA THR A 92 33.74 12.55 13.65
C THR A 92 32.67 11.91 12.77
N TYR A 93 31.53 11.48 13.34
CA TYR A 93 30.48 10.82 12.58
C TYR A 93 29.56 11.86 11.93
N ILE A 94 29.11 11.55 10.73
CA ILE A 94 28.10 12.32 10.00
C ILE A 94 26.84 11.46 10.00
N PHE A 95 25.88 11.81 10.84
CA PHE A 95 24.61 11.10 10.92
C PHE A 95 23.70 11.47 9.75
N ASP A 96 22.95 10.50 9.25
CA ASP A 96 21.83 10.73 8.34
C ASP A 96 20.54 11.02 9.13
N GLN A 97 19.36 10.86 8.51
CA GLN A 97 18.09 10.99 9.18
C GLN A 97 17.92 9.94 10.29
N LEU A 98 17.67 10.41 11.51
CA LEU A 98 17.35 9.53 12.64
C LEU A 98 15.91 9.03 12.52
N SER A 99 15.68 7.77 12.90
CA SER A 99 14.36 7.19 13.11
C SER A 99 14.12 6.84 14.57
N PHE A 100 12.89 7.04 15.02
CA PHE A 100 12.42 6.56 16.32
C PHE A 100 11.82 5.17 16.14
N GLU A 101 12.33 4.17 16.83
CA GLU A 101 11.89 2.77 16.72
C GLU A 101 11.76 2.15 18.12
N ILE A 102 11.13 0.98 18.20
CA ILE A 102 11.03 0.22 19.45
C ILE A 102 11.60 -1.17 19.22
N ASP A 103 12.28 -1.72 20.22
CA ASP A 103 12.70 -3.12 20.19
C ASP A 103 11.50 -4.07 20.41
N GLU A 104 11.76 -5.37 20.41
CA GLU A 104 10.73 -6.41 20.59
C GLU A 104 9.99 -6.32 21.94
N GLU A 105 10.65 -5.77 22.96
CA GLU A 105 10.10 -5.51 24.29
C GLU A 105 9.34 -4.17 24.40
N GLY A 106 9.36 -3.35 23.36
CA GLY A 106 8.70 -2.04 23.32
C GLY A 106 9.52 -0.91 23.96
N VAL A 107 10.82 -1.10 24.17
CA VAL A 107 11.73 -0.06 24.66
C VAL A 107 12.08 0.87 23.49
N PRO A 108 11.97 2.20 23.69
CA PRO A 108 12.20 3.15 22.61
C PRO A 108 13.69 3.45 22.37
N TYR A 109 14.07 3.44 21.09
CA TYR A 109 15.41 3.77 20.60
C TYR A 109 15.37 4.83 19.50
N TRP A 110 16.47 5.55 19.39
CA TRP A 110 16.84 6.27 18.17
C TRP A 110 17.81 5.42 17.37
N VAL A 111 17.41 5.08 16.15
CA VAL A 111 18.29 4.47 15.15
C VAL A 111 18.94 5.62 14.39
N CYS A 112 20.27 5.66 14.45
CA CYS A 112 21.05 6.78 13.94
C CYS A 112 22.05 6.29 12.88
N PRO A 113 21.65 6.21 11.61
CA PRO A 113 22.54 5.82 10.52
C PRO A 113 23.72 6.77 10.38
N VAL A 114 24.91 6.24 10.13
CA VAL A 114 26.15 7.00 9.94
C VAL A 114 26.57 6.91 8.47
N LYS A 115 26.66 8.07 7.83
CA LYS A 115 27.07 8.18 6.42
C LYS A 115 28.49 7.67 6.23
N LYS A 116 28.66 6.88 5.18
CA LYS A 116 29.93 6.47 4.60
C LYS A 116 29.98 7.02 3.18
N PHE A 117 31.11 7.60 2.81
CA PHE A 117 31.33 8.13 1.46
C PHE A 117 32.29 7.21 0.71
N ASN A 118 31.86 6.69 -0.44
CA ASN A 118 32.66 5.78 -1.24
C ASN A 118 33.52 6.49 -2.30
N ILE A 119 33.23 7.77 -2.60
CA ILE A 119 33.91 8.54 -3.65
C ILE A 119 34.39 9.88 -3.09
N GLY A 120 35.72 10.04 -2.96
CA GLY A 120 36.31 11.26 -2.43
C GLY A 120 35.87 11.56 -0.99
N LEU A 121 35.74 12.84 -0.64
CA LEU A 121 35.38 13.26 0.72
C LEU A 121 33.88 13.21 1.01
N PHE A 122 33.02 13.37 -0.02
CA PHE A 122 31.57 13.54 0.15
C PHE A 122 30.71 12.85 -0.92
N GLY A 123 31.31 12.08 -1.84
CA GLY A 123 30.59 11.43 -2.93
C GLY A 123 30.26 9.96 -2.64
N GLY A 124 29.27 9.43 -3.34
CA GLY A 124 28.82 8.04 -3.19
C GLY A 124 28.39 7.74 -1.75
N ALA A 125 27.53 8.60 -1.20
CA ALA A 125 27.03 8.47 0.16
C ALA A 125 26.23 7.16 0.30
N THR A 126 26.44 6.45 1.40
CA THR A 126 25.71 5.26 1.81
C THR A 126 25.74 5.19 3.34
N VAL A 127 25.27 4.11 3.95
CA VAL A 127 25.38 3.88 5.39
C VAL A 127 26.46 2.83 5.64
N GLY A 128 27.41 3.15 6.52
CA GLY A 128 28.46 2.22 6.93
C GLY A 128 28.25 1.63 8.33
N ARG A 129 27.55 2.36 9.18
CA ARG A 129 27.33 2.04 10.60
C ARG A 129 25.98 2.55 11.05
N VAL A 130 25.46 1.98 12.12
CA VAL A 130 24.25 2.46 12.80
C VAL A 130 24.56 2.59 14.28
N VAL A 131 24.36 3.78 14.82
CA VAL A 131 24.41 4.00 16.26
C VAL A 131 23.00 3.89 16.81
N LEU A 132 22.76 2.92 17.67
CA LEU A 132 21.55 2.86 18.49
C LEU A 132 21.73 3.75 19.71
N CYS A 133 20.72 4.53 20.04
CA CYS A 133 20.66 5.30 21.28
C CYS A 133 19.36 5.00 22.02
N ASN A 134 19.45 4.43 23.21
CA ASN A 134 18.27 4.23 24.05
C ASN A 134 17.66 5.59 24.39
N ALA A 135 16.38 5.80 24.08
CA ALA A 135 15.74 7.11 24.21
C ALA A 135 15.49 7.50 25.69
N VAL A 136 15.49 6.53 26.61
CA VAL A 136 15.31 6.73 28.06
C VAL A 136 16.64 7.00 28.75
N THR A 137 17.65 6.15 28.52
CA THR A 137 18.93 6.20 29.25
C THR A 137 20.00 7.04 28.54
N GLY A 138 19.94 7.15 27.21
CA GLY A 138 20.97 7.78 26.37
C GLY A 138 22.23 6.94 26.21
N GLU A 139 22.20 5.68 26.65
CA GLU A 139 23.24 4.72 26.31
C GLU A 139 23.25 4.48 24.80
N THR A 140 24.45 4.38 24.24
CA THR A 140 24.60 4.19 22.80
C THR A 140 25.44 2.96 22.50
N THR A 141 25.05 2.25 21.46
CA THR A 141 25.79 1.11 20.93
C THR A 141 26.02 1.34 19.45
N ASP A 142 27.26 1.14 18.99
CA ASP A 142 27.67 1.38 17.62
C ASP A 142 27.85 0.03 16.89
N TYR A 143 27.06 -0.20 15.86
CA TYR A 143 27.09 -1.42 15.04
C TYR A 143 27.66 -1.11 13.65
N ALA A 144 28.49 -2.02 13.12
CA ALA A 144 28.70 -2.05 11.67
C ALA A 144 27.38 -2.39 10.97
N ILE A 145 27.17 -1.91 9.74
CA ILE A 145 25.90 -2.13 9.04
C ILE A 145 25.51 -3.62 8.92
N GLU A 146 26.49 -4.50 8.74
CA GLU A 146 26.29 -5.96 8.64
C GLU A 146 25.93 -6.64 9.98
N GLU A 147 26.11 -5.93 11.10
CA GLU A 147 25.90 -6.42 12.47
C GLU A 147 24.65 -5.79 13.11
N VAL A 148 23.88 -5.02 12.35
CA VAL A 148 22.66 -4.35 12.83
C VAL A 148 21.63 -5.40 13.24
N PRO A 149 21.09 -5.33 14.47
CA PRO A 149 20.01 -6.21 14.92
C PRO A 149 18.83 -6.27 13.96
N GLN A 150 18.19 -7.44 13.86
CA GLN A 150 17.10 -7.69 12.90
C GLN A 150 15.89 -6.78 13.12
N TRP A 151 15.56 -6.43 14.36
CA TRP A 151 14.40 -5.59 14.70
C TRP A 151 14.52 -4.13 14.20
N ILE A 152 15.70 -3.70 13.74
CA ILE A 152 15.92 -2.33 13.25
C ILE A 152 15.50 -2.24 11.79
N ASP A 153 14.40 -1.57 11.52
CA ASP A 153 13.86 -1.51 10.15
C ASP A 153 14.56 -0.47 9.29
N ARG A 154 14.94 0.69 9.86
CA ARG A 154 15.34 1.86 9.07
C ARG A 154 16.81 2.23 9.25
N ALA A 155 17.68 1.33 8.82
CA ALA A 155 19.12 1.61 8.70
C ALA A 155 19.45 2.54 7.52
N TYR A 156 18.68 2.47 6.43
CA TYR A 156 18.77 3.29 5.23
C TYR A 156 17.48 4.12 5.07
N SER A 157 17.63 5.43 4.90
CA SER A 157 16.50 6.31 4.60
C SER A 157 15.94 6.02 3.20
N ALA A 158 14.63 6.22 3.01
CA ALA A 158 14.01 5.98 1.71
C ALA A 158 14.60 6.87 0.62
N ASP A 159 14.85 8.13 0.94
CA ASP A 159 15.49 9.09 0.03
C ASP A 159 16.89 8.64 -0.40
N LEU A 160 17.68 8.07 0.51
CA LEU A 160 19.00 7.52 0.17
C LEU A 160 18.90 6.29 -0.74
N LEU A 161 17.93 5.40 -0.50
CA LEU A 161 17.73 4.22 -1.34
C LEU A 161 17.31 4.63 -2.76
N VAL A 162 16.39 5.58 -2.88
CA VAL A 162 15.99 6.19 -4.14
C VAL A 162 17.19 6.81 -4.86
N GLU A 163 17.98 7.65 -4.18
CA GLU A 163 19.17 8.27 -4.76
C GLU A 163 20.19 7.22 -5.26
N LEU A 164 20.43 6.16 -4.47
CA LEU A 164 21.32 5.07 -4.86
C LEU A 164 20.80 4.30 -6.07
N TYR A 165 19.50 4.07 -6.16
CA TYR A 165 18.89 3.43 -7.33
C TYR A 165 18.97 4.33 -8.56
N ASP A 166 18.69 5.62 -8.43
CA ASP A 166 18.79 6.59 -9.52
C ASP A 166 20.22 6.70 -10.03
N TYR A 167 21.23 6.67 -9.16
CA TYR A 167 22.62 6.59 -9.62
C TYR A 167 22.91 5.31 -10.40
N TYR A 168 22.40 4.17 -9.93
CA TYR A 168 22.55 2.89 -10.63
C TYR A 168 21.89 2.92 -12.02
N GLY A 169 20.67 3.45 -12.12
CA GLY A 169 19.88 3.52 -13.34
C GLY A 169 20.36 4.58 -14.32
N ALA A 170 20.57 5.82 -13.86
CA ALA A 170 20.91 6.95 -14.72
C ALA A 170 22.33 6.86 -15.26
N LEU A 171 23.27 6.29 -14.50
CA LEU A 171 24.67 6.11 -14.93
C LEU A 171 24.90 4.78 -15.66
N LYS A 172 23.84 4.10 -16.11
CA LYS A 172 23.97 2.91 -16.93
C LYS A 172 24.77 3.23 -18.20
N HIS A 173 25.73 2.36 -18.53
CA HIS A 173 26.74 2.58 -19.59
C HIS A 173 27.71 3.76 -19.36
N GLY A 174 27.77 4.30 -18.15
CA GLY A 174 28.74 5.30 -17.72
C GLY A 174 28.30 6.75 -17.97
N PHE A 175 29.09 7.68 -17.40
CA PHE A 175 28.76 9.11 -17.36
C PHE A 175 28.56 9.77 -18.73
N LEU A 176 29.35 9.39 -19.75
CA LEU A 176 29.16 9.97 -21.09
C LEU A 176 27.82 9.55 -21.70
N ASN A 177 27.33 8.34 -21.40
CA ASN A 177 26.00 7.92 -21.82
C ASN A 177 24.94 8.73 -21.08
N SER A 178 25.02 8.88 -19.76
CA SER A 178 24.01 9.60 -18.97
C SER A 178 23.81 11.06 -19.40
N VAL A 179 24.85 11.70 -19.95
CA VAL A 179 24.80 13.11 -20.39
C VAL A 179 24.46 13.27 -21.88
N LEU A 180 24.95 12.39 -22.75
CA LEU A 180 24.83 12.57 -24.21
C LEU A 180 23.85 11.62 -24.88
N GLY A 181 23.86 10.35 -24.46
CA GLY A 181 23.15 9.28 -25.16
C GLY A 181 21.84 8.86 -24.50
N GLN A 182 21.78 8.94 -23.16
CA GLN A 182 20.70 8.51 -22.27
C GLN A 182 20.12 7.14 -22.63
N LYS A 183 20.93 6.25 -23.22
CA LYS A 183 20.49 4.92 -23.62
C LYS A 183 20.32 4.04 -22.41
N ASP A 184 19.14 3.45 -22.27
CA ASP A 184 18.76 2.57 -21.15
C ASP A 184 18.93 3.21 -19.76
N CYS A 185 18.95 4.54 -19.68
CA CYS A 185 19.04 5.28 -18.42
C CYS A 185 17.66 5.30 -17.76
N LEU A 186 17.59 4.76 -16.55
CA LEU A 186 16.36 4.66 -15.76
C LEU A 186 16.47 5.50 -14.48
N GLU A 187 15.33 5.96 -14.00
CA GLU A 187 15.18 6.65 -12.73
C GLU A 187 13.87 6.22 -12.04
N THR A 188 13.79 6.41 -10.74
CA THR A 188 12.56 6.20 -9.99
C THR A 188 11.49 7.23 -10.34
N THR A 189 10.23 6.89 -10.14
CA THR A 189 9.12 7.85 -10.28
C THR A 189 9.03 8.79 -9.07
N ASN A 190 8.26 9.86 -9.23
CA ASN A 190 8.08 10.84 -8.17
C ASN A 190 7.29 10.28 -6.99
N GLY A 191 7.99 9.97 -5.90
CA GLY A 191 7.40 9.51 -4.65
C GLY A 191 7.59 8.01 -4.42
N TYR A 192 7.19 7.57 -3.23
CA TYR A 192 7.33 6.18 -2.80
C TYR A 192 6.29 5.83 -1.74
N ASN A 193 6.11 4.54 -1.51
CA ASN A 193 5.35 3.98 -0.40
C ASN A 193 6.17 2.96 0.39
N TYR A 194 5.60 2.45 1.47
CA TYR A 194 6.26 1.47 2.34
C TYR A 194 5.45 0.18 2.40
N LEU A 195 6.12 -0.96 2.26
CA LEU A 195 5.57 -2.30 2.40
C LEU A 195 6.33 -3.05 3.50
N ALA A 196 5.60 -3.74 4.38
CA ALA A 196 6.22 -4.68 5.31
C ALA A 196 6.21 -6.07 4.68
N ILE A 197 7.39 -6.67 4.48
CA ILE A 197 7.56 -8.00 3.85
C ILE A 197 8.61 -8.77 4.66
N ASP A 198 8.26 -9.97 5.10
CA ASP A 198 9.16 -10.89 5.82
C ASP A 198 9.92 -10.22 6.98
N ASP A 199 9.18 -9.51 7.82
CA ASP A 199 9.70 -8.78 9.00
C ASP A 199 10.47 -7.47 8.71
N ASP A 200 10.72 -7.12 7.45
CA ASP A 200 11.41 -5.87 7.08
C ASP A 200 10.47 -4.83 6.42
N VAL A 201 10.85 -3.56 6.54
CA VAL A 201 10.23 -2.48 5.76
C VAL A 201 10.97 -2.24 4.43
N TRP A 202 10.19 -2.24 3.35
CA TRP A 202 10.64 -2.01 1.98
C TRP A 202 10.06 -0.72 1.43
N VAL A 203 10.89 0.06 0.75
CA VAL A 203 10.49 1.20 -0.05
C VAL A 203 10.02 0.70 -1.42
N TYR A 204 8.82 1.10 -1.81
CA TYR A 204 8.20 0.81 -3.09
C TYR A 204 8.13 2.09 -3.93
N THR A 205 8.61 2.04 -5.16
CA THR A 205 8.45 3.12 -6.16
C THR A 205 8.50 2.57 -7.58
N GLY A 206 7.93 3.31 -8.52
CA GLY A 206 7.98 3.01 -9.94
C GLY A 206 9.33 3.35 -10.53
N VAL A 207 9.59 2.85 -11.74
CA VAL A 207 10.81 3.12 -12.50
C VAL A 207 10.42 3.53 -13.90
N THR A 208 10.96 4.64 -14.37
CA THR A 208 10.74 5.20 -15.70
C THR A 208 12.07 5.52 -16.40
N SER A 209 12.00 5.88 -17.68
CA SER A 209 13.14 6.38 -18.44
C SER A 209 13.42 7.84 -18.07
N VAL A 210 14.71 8.20 -18.00
CA VAL A 210 15.17 9.59 -17.77
C VAL A 210 14.70 10.55 -18.87
N SER A 211 14.24 10.03 -20.02
CA SER A 211 13.65 10.84 -21.10
C SER A 211 12.27 11.44 -20.77
N GLY A 212 11.65 11.07 -19.64
CA GLY A 212 10.41 11.68 -19.15
C GLY A 212 9.13 11.14 -19.77
N ASP A 213 9.13 9.90 -20.27
CA ASP A 213 7.90 9.26 -20.74
C ASP A 213 7.00 8.90 -19.54
N GLN A 214 5.69 9.13 -19.67
CA GLN A 214 4.68 8.78 -18.63
C GLN A 214 4.42 7.26 -18.50
N SER A 215 5.38 6.44 -18.91
CA SER A 215 5.29 4.98 -18.89
C SER A 215 6.30 4.43 -17.88
N ASN A 216 5.82 3.61 -16.95
CA ASN A 216 6.68 2.80 -16.11
C ASN A 216 7.22 1.63 -16.92
N VAL A 217 8.52 1.38 -16.78
CA VAL A 217 9.18 0.16 -17.27
C VAL A 217 9.17 -0.95 -16.22
N GLY A 218 8.82 -0.60 -14.99
CA GLY A 218 8.73 -1.53 -13.87
C GLY A 218 8.63 -0.83 -12.53
N PHE A 219 8.81 -1.61 -11.47
CA PHE A 219 8.77 -1.17 -10.09
C PHE A 219 9.97 -1.70 -9.34
N VAL A 220 10.38 -0.99 -8.31
CA VAL A 220 11.47 -1.40 -7.44
C VAL A 220 11.02 -1.47 -5.99
N LEU A 221 11.45 -2.53 -5.32
CA LEU A 221 11.38 -2.67 -3.87
C LEU A 221 12.80 -2.60 -3.29
N MET A 222 13.03 -1.72 -2.32
CA MET A 222 14.34 -1.52 -1.69
C MET A 222 14.22 -1.67 -0.17
N ASN A 223 14.97 -2.61 0.40
CA ASN A 223 14.93 -2.93 1.82
C ASN A 223 15.62 -1.83 2.66
N GLN A 224 14.92 -1.32 3.68
CA GLN A 224 15.41 -0.23 4.53
C GLN A 224 16.48 -0.65 5.55
N ARG A 225 16.68 -1.95 5.78
CA ARG A 225 17.71 -2.49 6.67
C ARG A 225 18.94 -2.97 5.92
N THR A 226 18.75 -3.72 4.82
CA THR A 226 19.82 -4.45 4.12
C THR A 226 20.29 -3.80 2.82
N MET A 227 19.55 -2.80 2.30
CA MET A 227 19.76 -2.25 0.94
C MET A 227 19.54 -3.28 -0.18
N GLU A 228 18.91 -4.43 0.10
CA GLU A 228 18.50 -5.37 -0.95
C GLU A 228 17.47 -4.71 -1.88
N THR A 229 17.68 -4.85 -3.19
CA THR A 229 16.83 -4.22 -4.21
C THR A 229 16.27 -5.26 -5.16
N LYS A 230 14.94 -5.27 -5.35
CA LYS A 230 14.21 -6.16 -6.25
C LYS A 230 13.51 -5.33 -7.32
N PHE A 231 13.78 -5.63 -8.59
CA PHE A 231 13.13 -4.97 -9.73
C PHE A 231 12.11 -5.91 -10.38
N TYR A 232 10.91 -5.37 -10.64
CA TYR A 232 9.80 -6.07 -11.28
C TYR A 232 9.49 -5.40 -12.62
N PRO A 233 9.77 -6.06 -13.76
CA PRO A 233 9.56 -5.49 -15.10
C PRO A 233 8.08 -5.56 -15.49
N ILE A 234 7.26 -4.73 -14.85
CA ILE A 234 5.83 -4.59 -15.15
C ILE A 234 5.66 -3.25 -15.86
N GLU A 235 5.48 -3.31 -17.17
CA GLU A 235 5.25 -2.13 -17.99
C GLU A 235 3.82 -1.60 -17.82
N GLY A 236 3.66 -0.28 -17.83
CA GLY A 236 2.34 0.35 -17.76
C GLY A 236 2.41 1.84 -17.46
N ALA A 237 1.34 2.38 -16.90
CA ALA A 237 1.26 3.78 -16.49
C ALA A 237 2.04 4.05 -15.21
N THR A 238 2.57 5.26 -15.07
CA THR A 238 3.16 5.73 -13.81
C THR A 238 2.13 5.83 -12.69
N GLU A 239 2.61 5.85 -11.44
CA GLU A 239 1.80 6.13 -10.26
C GLU A 239 1.05 7.46 -10.37
N GLU A 240 1.70 8.51 -10.87
CA GLU A 240 1.11 9.84 -11.04
C GLU A 240 0.00 9.84 -12.11
N SER A 241 0.19 9.10 -13.20
CA SER A 241 -0.83 8.90 -14.23
C SER A 241 -2.04 8.15 -13.66
N ALA A 242 -1.84 7.14 -12.82
CA ALA A 242 -2.91 6.41 -12.16
C ALA A 242 -3.67 7.27 -11.14
N MET A 243 -2.95 8.07 -10.34
CA MET A 243 -3.53 9.06 -9.44
C MET A 243 -4.41 10.06 -10.19
N SER A 244 -3.91 10.62 -11.28
CA SER A 244 -4.65 11.55 -12.13
C SER A 244 -5.90 10.91 -12.74
N SER A 245 -5.82 9.63 -13.15
CA SER A 245 -6.96 8.89 -13.68
C SER A 245 -8.04 8.65 -12.62
N ALA A 246 -7.64 8.29 -11.40
CA ALA A 246 -8.54 8.13 -10.26
C ALA A 246 -9.22 9.44 -9.86
N GLU A 247 -8.46 10.54 -9.74
CA GLU A 247 -9.00 11.88 -9.48
C GLU A 247 -9.94 12.33 -10.59
N GLY A 248 -9.66 11.95 -11.84
CA GLY A 248 -10.50 12.15 -13.01
C GLY A 248 -11.95 11.67 -12.83
N GLN A 249 -12.16 10.53 -12.17
CA GLN A 249 -13.48 9.96 -11.91
C GLN A 249 -14.26 10.68 -10.80
N VAL A 250 -13.56 11.44 -9.93
CA VAL A 250 -14.15 12.11 -8.76
C VAL A 250 -13.89 13.62 -8.75
N GLN A 251 -13.64 14.22 -9.92
CA GLN A 251 -13.29 15.64 -10.04
C GLN A 251 -14.32 16.57 -9.38
N ASN A 252 -15.61 16.21 -9.43
CA ASN A 252 -16.70 16.95 -8.81
C ASN A 252 -16.61 16.99 -7.27
N LEU A 253 -15.96 15.99 -6.66
CA LEU A 253 -15.78 15.90 -5.21
C LEU A 253 -14.49 16.56 -4.73
N LYS A 254 -13.57 16.89 -5.65
CA LYS A 254 -12.24 17.46 -5.37
C LYS A 254 -11.43 16.61 -4.40
N TYR A 255 -11.58 15.29 -4.46
CA TYR A 255 -10.76 14.39 -3.67
C TYR A 255 -9.37 14.27 -4.27
N LYS A 256 -8.37 14.09 -3.41
CA LYS A 256 -6.97 13.92 -3.77
C LYS A 256 -6.55 12.47 -3.61
N ALA A 257 -5.88 11.92 -4.60
CA ALA A 257 -5.31 10.59 -4.57
C ALA A 257 -4.08 10.54 -3.65
N THR A 258 -3.96 9.46 -2.89
CA THR A 258 -2.71 9.09 -2.25
C THR A 258 -1.78 8.40 -3.25
N PHE A 259 -0.49 8.37 -2.94
CA PHE A 259 0.45 7.53 -3.68
C PHE A 259 -0.07 6.06 -3.70
N PRO A 260 -0.17 5.43 -4.87
CA PRO A 260 -0.79 4.12 -5.02
C PRO A 260 0.02 3.00 -4.38
N LEU A 261 -0.65 1.88 -4.11
CA LEU A 261 -0.04 0.58 -3.83
C LEU A 261 -0.24 -0.32 -5.03
N LEU A 262 0.82 -0.98 -5.50
CA LEU A 262 0.72 -1.98 -6.56
C LEU A 262 0.29 -3.32 -5.97
N LEU A 263 -0.87 -3.81 -6.41
CA LEU A 263 -1.44 -5.09 -6.02
C LEU A 263 -1.69 -5.96 -7.24
N ASN A 264 -1.78 -7.27 -7.01
CA ASN A 264 -2.33 -8.21 -7.97
C ASN A 264 -3.80 -8.44 -7.63
N ILE A 265 -4.70 -7.97 -8.49
CA ILE A 265 -6.15 -8.18 -8.36
C ILE A 265 -6.60 -9.01 -9.55
N SER A 266 -7.13 -10.21 -9.30
CA SER A 266 -7.60 -11.14 -10.35
C SER A 266 -6.54 -11.50 -11.41
N GLY A 267 -5.25 -11.54 -11.05
CA GLY A 267 -4.16 -11.84 -11.98
C GLY A 267 -3.60 -10.61 -12.70
N GLU A 268 -4.20 -9.44 -12.49
CA GLU A 268 -3.84 -8.20 -13.18
C GLU A 268 -3.09 -7.23 -12.24
N PRO A 269 -1.98 -6.61 -12.70
CA PRO A 269 -1.31 -5.57 -11.95
C PRO A 269 -2.22 -4.34 -11.85
N THR A 270 -2.51 -3.94 -10.61
CA THR A 270 -3.54 -2.95 -10.29
C THR A 270 -3.02 -1.97 -9.24
N TYR A 271 -3.16 -0.67 -9.50
CA TYR A 271 -2.93 0.36 -8.50
C TYR A 271 -4.15 0.52 -7.60
N PHE A 272 -3.95 0.33 -6.30
CA PHE A 272 -4.92 0.65 -5.26
C PHE A 272 -4.61 2.01 -4.66
N ILE A 273 -5.60 2.91 -4.67
CA ILE A 273 -5.46 4.32 -4.28
C ILE A 273 -6.54 4.67 -3.27
N ALA A 274 -6.17 5.34 -2.18
CA ALA A 274 -7.12 5.99 -1.31
C ALA A 274 -7.38 7.42 -1.80
N LEU A 275 -8.64 7.83 -1.81
CA LEU A 275 -9.07 9.18 -2.18
C LEU A 275 -9.48 9.94 -0.92
N LYS A 276 -8.82 11.07 -0.66
CA LYS A 276 -8.99 11.89 0.54
C LYS A 276 -9.69 13.20 0.23
N ASP A 277 -10.49 13.69 1.17
CA ASP A 277 -11.01 15.06 1.12
C ASP A 277 -9.92 16.10 1.50
N ASP A 278 -10.27 17.39 1.42
CA ASP A 278 -9.37 18.49 1.81
C ASP A 278 -8.97 18.46 3.30
N ALA A 279 -9.72 17.73 4.15
CA ALA A 279 -9.38 17.51 5.55
C ALA A 279 -8.43 16.32 5.75
N GLY A 280 -8.03 15.63 4.67
CA GLY A 280 -7.14 14.48 4.70
C GLY A 280 -7.80 13.16 5.11
N LEU A 281 -9.13 13.13 5.22
CA LEU A 281 -9.89 11.93 5.58
C LEU A 281 -10.15 11.09 4.34
N VAL A 282 -9.89 9.77 4.42
CA VAL A 282 -10.22 8.83 3.35
C VAL A 282 -11.74 8.77 3.18
N LYS A 283 -12.22 8.96 1.95
CA LYS A 283 -13.64 8.95 1.59
C LYS A 283 -14.01 7.84 0.63
N LYS A 284 -13.12 7.55 -0.32
CA LYS A 284 -13.32 6.56 -1.38
C LYS A 284 -12.02 5.82 -1.65
N TYR A 285 -12.14 4.72 -2.37
CA TYR A 285 -11.03 3.93 -2.87
C TYR A 285 -11.12 3.84 -4.38
N ALA A 286 -9.97 3.75 -5.04
CA ALA A 286 -9.87 3.57 -6.46
C ALA A 286 -8.96 2.39 -6.80
N MET A 287 -9.34 1.62 -7.81
CA MET A 287 -8.51 0.60 -8.43
C MET A 287 -8.31 0.95 -9.90
N VAL A 288 -7.05 1.03 -10.33
CA VAL A 288 -6.65 1.42 -11.68
C VAL A 288 -5.77 0.33 -12.27
N ASN A 289 -6.13 -0.19 -13.46
CA ASN A 289 -5.27 -1.18 -14.12
C ASN A 289 -3.95 -0.53 -14.57
N VAL A 290 -2.82 -1.18 -14.30
CA VAL A 290 -1.49 -0.63 -14.59
C VAL A 290 -1.25 -0.50 -16.10
N GLN A 291 -1.66 -1.49 -16.88
CA GLN A 291 -1.46 -1.49 -18.34
C GLN A 291 -2.50 -0.63 -19.07
N LYS A 292 -3.74 -0.65 -18.58
CA LYS A 292 -4.90 0.06 -19.13
C LYS A 292 -5.41 1.08 -18.11
N TYR A 293 -4.63 2.12 -17.83
CA TYR A 293 -4.91 3.12 -16.78
C TYR A 293 -6.23 3.92 -16.94
N GLN A 294 -6.90 3.79 -18.08
CA GLN A 294 -8.25 4.30 -18.29
C GLN A 294 -9.33 3.45 -17.59
N LEU A 295 -9.02 2.19 -17.28
CA LEU A 295 -9.88 1.30 -16.50
C LEU A 295 -9.73 1.63 -15.02
N VAL A 296 -10.67 2.44 -14.53
CA VAL A 296 -10.73 2.92 -13.15
C VAL A 296 -12.07 2.52 -12.54
N ALA A 297 -12.03 1.88 -11.38
CA ALA A 297 -13.21 1.65 -10.54
C ALA A 297 -13.10 2.46 -9.24
N ILE A 298 -14.22 3.01 -8.77
CA ILE A 298 -14.29 3.84 -7.56
C ILE A 298 -15.35 3.30 -6.61
N GLY A 299 -14.97 2.89 -5.39
CA GLY A 299 -15.90 2.41 -4.36
C GLY A 299 -15.82 3.21 -3.06
N ASP A 300 -16.90 3.19 -2.28
CA ASP A 300 -16.95 3.76 -0.93
C ASP A 300 -16.18 2.89 0.08
N THR A 301 -16.14 1.59 -0.16
CA THR A 301 -15.36 0.61 0.60
C THR A 301 -14.42 -0.16 -0.32
N VAL A 302 -13.38 -0.76 0.26
CA VAL A 302 -12.42 -1.59 -0.50
C VAL A 302 -13.15 -2.73 -1.22
N SER A 303 -14.05 -3.45 -0.54
CA SER A 303 -14.79 -4.56 -1.13
C SER A 303 -15.71 -4.12 -2.28
N THR A 304 -16.42 -2.99 -2.14
CA THR A 304 -17.23 -2.47 -3.24
C THR A 304 -16.39 -2.02 -4.43
N CYS A 305 -15.21 -1.44 -4.18
CA CYS A 305 -14.30 -1.00 -5.22
C CYS A 305 -13.73 -2.21 -5.99
N GLU A 306 -13.35 -3.27 -5.26
CA GLU A 306 -12.86 -4.52 -5.84
C GLU A 306 -13.91 -5.23 -6.70
N SER A 307 -15.15 -5.32 -6.20
CA SER A 307 -16.25 -5.91 -6.97
C SER A 307 -16.45 -5.17 -8.30
N GLN A 308 -16.59 -3.85 -8.24
CA GLN A 308 -16.77 -3.01 -9.43
C GLN A 308 -15.57 -3.09 -10.38
N TYR A 309 -14.36 -3.20 -9.83
CA TYR A 309 -13.16 -3.37 -10.63
C TYR A 309 -13.15 -4.71 -11.37
N ASN A 310 -13.51 -5.80 -10.70
CA ASN A 310 -13.62 -7.11 -11.33
C ASN A 310 -14.67 -7.12 -12.46
N ASP A 311 -15.83 -6.49 -12.24
CA ASP A 311 -16.87 -6.35 -13.27
C ASP A 311 -16.37 -5.52 -14.47
N LEU A 312 -15.61 -4.45 -14.20
CA LEU A 312 -14.98 -3.62 -15.21
C LEU A 312 -13.96 -4.41 -16.04
N LEU A 313 -13.14 -5.25 -15.41
CA LEU A 313 -12.17 -6.10 -16.09
C LEU A 313 -12.85 -7.15 -16.98
N LEU A 314 -13.95 -7.75 -16.52
CA LEU A 314 -14.75 -8.71 -17.30
C LEU A 314 -15.40 -8.03 -18.51
N THR A 315 -16.07 -6.90 -18.30
CA THR A 315 -16.78 -6.16 -19.35
C THR A 315 -15.84 -5.66 -20.45
N ASN A 316 -14.61 -5.31 -20.08
CA ASN A 316 -13.59 -4.83 -21.03
C ASN A 316 -12.70 -5.96 -21.59
N GLY A 317 -13.03 -7.23 -21.32
CA GLY A 317 -12.30 -8.39 -21.83
C GLY A 317 -10.84 -8.47 -21.37
N VAL A 318 -10.50 -7.82 -20.25
CA VAL A 318 -9.19 -7.99 -19.60
C VAL A 318 -9.15 -9.31 -18.86
N LYS A 319 -10.25 -9.65 -18.19
CA LYS A 319 -10.46 -10.94 -17.53
C LYS A 319 -11.46 -11.74 -18.36
N GLU A 320 -11.15 -13.01 -18.64
CA GLU A 320 -12.16 -13.94 -19.15
C GLU A 320 -13.08 -14.35 -17.99
N ALA A 321 -14.38 -14.42 -18.24
CA ALA A 321 -15.30 -15.04 -17.29
C ALA A 321 -14.81 -16.46 -16.98
N GLU A 322 -14.84 -16.85 -15.70
CA GLU A 322 -14.50 -18.23 -15.34
C GLU A 322 -15.34 -19.17 -16.19
N LYS A 323 -14.66 -20.12 -16.87
CA LYS A 323 -15.36 -21.15 -17.62
C LYS A 323 -16.18 -21.94 -16.62
N ASP A 324 -17.49 -21.81 -16.73
CA ASP A 324 -18.41 -22.60 -15.94
C ASP A 324 -18.21 -24.08 -16.29
N THR A 325 -17.53 -24.80 -15.39
CA THR A 325 -17.14 -26.21 -15.54
C THR A 325 -18.25 -27.19 -15.13
N ARG A 326 -19.41 -26.69 -14.71
CA ARG A 326 -20.55 -27.56 -14.35
C ARG A 326 -21.01 -28.36 -15.56
N GLU A 327 -21.32 -29.63 -15.33
CA GLU A 327 -21.84 -30.53 -16.37
C GLU A 327 -23.14 -29.99 -16.94
N VAL A 328 -23.24 -30.01 -18.28
CA VAL A 328 -24.47 -29.66 -18.99
C VAL A 328 -25.40 -30.86 -18.90
N GLN A 329 -26.58 -30.63 -18.34
CA GLN A 329 -27.67 -31.58 -18.23
C GLN A 329 -28.79 -31.19 -19.21
N GLU A 330 -29.64 -32.15 -19.55
CA GLU A 330 -30.76 -31.94 -20.47
C GLU A 330 -32.07 -32.36 -19.80
N ILE A 331 -33.10 -31.53 -19.93
CA ILE A 331 -34.46 -31.86 -19.53
C ILE A 331 -35.43 -31.54 -20.65
N THR A 332 -36.31 -32.49 -20.96
CA THR A 332 -37.39 -32.32 -21.94
C THR A 332 -38.73 -32.45 -21.24
N GLY A 333 -39.64 -31.52 -21.50
CA GLY A 333 -41.01 -31.61 -21.03
C GLY A 333 -41.84 -30.39 -21.40
N ARG A 334 -43.09 -30.38 -20.97
CA ARG A 334 -43.99 -29.25 -21.21
C ARG A 334 -43.73 -28.14 -20.21
N ILE A 335 -43.73 -26.90 -20.68
CA ILE A 335 -43.61 -25.74 -19.80
C ILE A 335 -44.88 -25.64 -18.94
N THR A 336 -44.72 -25.67 -17.62
CA THR A 336 -45.83 -25.54 -16.67
C THR A 336 -45.99 -24.11 -16.18
N ARG A 337 -44.90 -23.34 -16.18
CA ARG A 337 -44.90 -21.94 -15.75
C ARG A 337 -43.76 -21.17 -16.40
N ILE A 338 -44.04 -19.92 -16.76
CA ILE A 338 -43.05 -18.91 -17.14
C ILE A 338 -43.24 -17.71 -16.20
N ALA A 339 -42.15 -17.20 -15.65
CA ALA A 339 -42.14 -15.97 -14.88
C ALA A 339 -41.03 -15.05 -15.41
N GLU A 340 -41.41 -13.83 -15.77
CA GLU A 340 -40.46 -12.83 -16.29
C GLU A 340 -39.89 -11.99 -15.14
N SER A 341 -38.61 -11.69 -15.20
CA SER A 341 -37.95 -10.76 -14.29
C SER A 341 -36.87 -9.96 -15.01
N VAL A 342 -36.52 -8.82 -14.44
CA VAL A 342 -35.34 -8.05 -14.85
C VAL A 342 -34.31 -8.17 -13.75
N LEU A 343 -33.17 -8.81 -14.06
CA LEU A 343 -32.03 -8.96 -13.17
C LEU A 343 -30.86 -8.16 -13.75
N GLU A 344 -30.37 -7.17 -13.01
CA GLU A 344 -29.22 -6.33 -13.43
C GLU A 344 -29.37 -5.69 -14.82
N GLY A 345 -30.60 -5.32 -15.20
CA GLY A 345 -30.91 -4.71 -16.49
C GLY A 345 -31.03 -5.70 -17.66
N ASN A 346 -30.82 -6.99 -17.43
CA ASN A 346 -31.08 -8.06 -18.38
C ASN A 346 -32.47 -8.66 -18.16
N SER A 347 -33.14 -9.05 -19.25
CA SER A 347 -34.41 -9.77 -19.18
C SER A 347 -34.17 -11.27 -18.98
N HIS A 348 -34.83 -11.83 -17.97
CA HIS A 348 -34.73 -13.24 -17.59
C HIS A 348 -36.11 -13.90 -17.59
N TYR A 349 -36.19 -15.11 -18.13
CA TYR A 349 -37.36 -15.98 -18.08
C TYR A 349 -37.07 -17.15 -17.15
N TYR A 350 -37.83 -17.26 -16.06
CA TYR A 350 -37.79 -18.40 -15.16
C TYR A 350 -38.85 -19.41 -15.56
N ILE A 351 -38.42 -20.62 -15.90
CA ILE A 351 -39.26 -21.67 -16.48
C ILE A 351 -39.33 -22.85 -15.52
N MET A 352 -40.50 -23.46 -15.41
CA MET A 352 -40.69 -24.77 -14.77
C MET A 352 -41.20 -25.76 -15.81
N VAL A 353 -40.68 -26.99 -15.77
CA VAL A 353 -40.97 -28.04 -16.76
C VAL A 353 -41.67 -29.21 -16.08
N GLU A 354 -42.67 -29.79 -16.74
CA GLU A 354 -43.43 -30.93 -16.24
C GLU A 354 -42.48 -32.10 -15.91
N GLY A 355 -42.64 -32.69 -14.72
CA GLY A 355 -41.76 -33.75 -14.23
C GLY A 355 -40.55 -33.26 -13.40
N SER A 356 -40.40 -31.95 -13.21
CA SER A 356 -39.40 -31.36 -12.32
C SER A 356 -40.00 -30.24 -11.45
N GLU A 357 -39.52 -30.11 -10.21
CA GLU A 357 -39.83 -28.96 -9.33
C GLU A 357 -38.75 -27.87 -9.41
N GLU A 358 -37.72 -28.06 -10.24
CA GLU A 358 -36.61 -27.14 -10.39
C GLU A 358 -36.99 -25.91 -11.23
N ILE A 359 -36.30 -24.80 -10.98
CA ILE A 359 -36.50 -23.53 -11.70
C ILE A 359 -35.32 -23.34 -12.65
N PHE A 360 -35.63 -23.06 -13.91
CA PHE A 360 -34.67 -22.86 -14.98
C PHE A 360 -34.63 -21.38 -15.39
N ASP A 361 -33.48 -20.72 -15.18
CA ASP A 361 -33.24 -19.34 -15.54
C ASP A 361 -32.69 -19.24 -16.97
N VAL A 362 -33.45 -18.58 -17.85
CA VAL A 362 -33.08 -18.29 -19.22
C VAL A 362 -32.83 -16.79 -19.36
N LYS A 363 -31.58 -16.40 -19.60
CA LYS A 363 -31.26 -15.04 -20.01
C LYS A 363 -31.71 -14.84 -21.46
N VAL A 364 -32.75 -14.04 -21.66
CA VAL A 364 -33.42 -13.87 -22.97
C VAL A 364 -32.48 -13.33 -24.05
N GLY A 365 -31.51 -12.49 -23.66
CA GLY A 365 -30.51 -11.94 -24.58
C GLY A 365 -29.59 -13.00 -25.20
N ASP A 366 -29.34 -14.10 -24.48
CA ASP A 366 -28.43 -15.16 -24.91
C ASP A 366 -29.20 -16.26 -25.68
N LEU A 367 -30.47 -16.48 -25.33
CA LEU A 367 -31.35 -17.50 -25.90
C LEU A 367 -32.69 -16.90 -26.36
N ILE A 368 -32.64 -16.04 -27.37
CA ILE A 368 -33.80 -15.25 -27.81
C ILE A 368 -34.99 -16.09 -28.26
N ASP A 369 -34.76 -17.31 -28.76
CA ASP A 369 -35.83 -18.19 -29.25
C ASP A 369 -36.79 -18.65 -28.12
N ILE A 370 -36.43 -18.48 -26.85
CA ILE A 370 -37.32 -18.78 -25.73
C ILE A 370 -38.64 -18.01 -25.79
N ILE A 371 -38.65 -16.82 -26.39
CA ILE A 371 -39.86 -15.98 -26.53
C ILE A 371 -40.93 -16.61 -27.43
N ARG A 372 -40.59 -17.68 -28.16
CA ARG A 372 -41.51 -18.40 -29.05
C ARG A 372 -42.34 -19.46 -28.31
N TYR A 373 -41.96 -19.80 -27.08
CA TYR A 373 -42.58 -20.85 -26.29
C TYR A 373 -43.57 -20.25 -25.30
N ASP A 374 -44.73 -20.88 -25.16
CA ASP A 374 -45.76 -20.56 -24.18
C ASP A 374 -45.97 -21.71 -23.18
N VAL A 375 -46.72 -21.42 -22.10
CA VAL A 375 -47.13 -22.46 -21.14
C VAL A 375 -47.92 -23.54 -21.87
N GLY A 376 -47.46 -24.79 -21.77
CA GLY A 376 -48.04 -25.97 -22.41
C GLY A 376 -47.24 -26.51 -23.60
N ASP A 377 -46.31 -25.71 -24.15
CA ASP A 377 -45.41 -26.13 -25.22
C ASP A 377 -44.31 -27.06 -24.69
N GLU A 378 -43.88 -27.98 -25.54
CA GLU A 378 -42.78 -28.90 -25.25
C GLU A 378 -41.45 -28.21 -25.55
N VAL A 379 -40.53 -28.23 -24.59
CA VAL A 379 -39.21 -27.62 -24.70
C VAL A 379 -38.15 -28.60 -24.21
N THR A 380 -36.98 -28.57 -24.85
CA THR A 380 -35.78 -29.24 -24.37
C THR A 380 -34.76 -28.18 -23.93
N LEU A 381 -34.44 -28.17 -22.64
CA LEU A 381 -33.50 -27.22 -22.04
C LEU A 381 -32.17 -27.93 -21.77
N GLU A 382 -31.08 -27.35 -22.28
CA GLU A 382 -29.73 -27.66 -21.81
C GLU A 382 -29.38 -26.69 -20.68
N TYR A 383 -29.07 -27.21 -19.50
CA TYR A 383 -28.86 -26.40 -18.30
C TYR A 383 -27.67 -26.86 -17.47
N LYS A 384 -27.20 -25.97 -16.61
CA LYS A 384 -26.19 -26.25 -15.57
C LYS A 384 -26.82 -26.06 -14.20
N ALA A 385 -26.69 -27.08 -13.36
CA ALA A 385 -27.30 -27.08 -12.03
C ALA A 385 -26.76 -25.94 -11.14
N GLY A 386 -27.65 -25.25 -10.43
CA GLY A 386 -27.28 -24.23 -9.43
C GLY A 386 -27.88 -24.54 -8.06
N GLU A 387 -27.56 -23.73 -7.04
CA GLU A 387 -28.07 -23.96 -5.67
C GLU A 387 -29.58 -23.68 -5.56
N ASN A 388 -30.06 -22.62 -6.20
CA ASN A 388 -31.47 -22.20 -6.13
C ASN A 388 -32.17 -22.19 -7.49
N VAL A 389 -31.40 -21.98 -8.56
CA VAL A 389 -31.88 -21.84 -9.93
C VAL A 389 -30.86 -22.46 -10.87
N ASN A 390 -31.35 -23.18 -11.87
CA ASN A 390 -30.54 -23.81 -12.90
C ASN A 390 -30.33 -22.84 -14.06
N LEU A 391 -29.08 -22.63 -14.49
CA LEU A 391 -28.78 -21.73 -15.60
C LEU A 391 -28.96 -22.46 -16.93
N VAL A 392 -29.88 -21.98 -17.78
CA VAL A 392 -30.08 -22.53 -19.12
C VAL A 392 -29.03 -21.98 -20.06
N VAL A 393 -28.34 -22.89 -20.76
CA VAL A 393 -27.24 -22.58 -21.70
C VAL A 393 -27.59 -22.95 -23.14
N GLY A 394 -28.69 -23.68 -23.38
CA GLY A 394 -29.15 -24.04 -24.72
C GLY A 394 -30.64 -24.39 -24.76
N LEU A 395 -31.24 -24.22 -25.94
CA LEU A 395 -32.60 -24.63 -26.27
C LEU A 395 -32.56 -25.53 -27.49
N LYS A 396 -33.32 -26.62 -27.48
CA LYS A 396 -33.47 -27.55 -28.62
C LYS A 396 -34.91 -27.67 -29.08
#